data_AF-A0A0S7WEW7-F1
#
_entry.id   AF-A0A0S7WEW7-F1
#
_cell.length_a   1.000
_cell.length_b   1.000
_cell.length_c   1.000
_cell.angle_alpha   90.00
_cell.angle_beta   90.00
_cell.angle_gamma   90.00
#
_symmetry.space_group_name_H-M   'P 1'
#
loop_
_entity.id
_entity.type
_entity.pdbx_description
1 polymer ?
#
loop_
_entity_poly.entity_id
_entity_poly.type
_entity_poly.pdbx_seq_one_letter_code
_entity_poly.pdbx_strand_id
1 'polypeptide(L)'
;MNFLTFVSQLYGKGEETARRLRSAGYSTPEKLSRIAPERVSKITGLSISSAKSIIITAAEMRQGTKRRKHTLVEIEGIGDGREKKLQKAGLRTVKAVALSEEGRIAKLLKIPESTARKIVRSAQEVEGSVPSRGMTTEETEVLATQVLPKGRRTEEESKVSPESAASFWRFG
;
A
#
# COMPACT_ATOMS: atom_id res chain seq x y z
N MET A 1 -12.26 -4.85 -1.73
CA MET A 1 -12.17 -6.30 -1.43
C MET A 1 -12.48 -6.51 0.05
N ASN A 2 -13.43 -7.39 0.41
CA ASN A 2 -13.85 -7.59 1.80
C ASN A 2 -12.85 -8.44 2.57
N PHE A 3 -12.57 -8.10 3.84
CA PHE A 3 -11.65 -8.84 4.75
C PHE A 3 -11.93 -10.34 4.75
N LEU A 4 -13.19 -10.73 4.94
CA LEU A 4 -13.58 -12.14 4.97
C LEU A 4 -13.33 -12.86 3.64
N THR A 5 -13.55 -12.18 2.51
CA THR A 5 -13.31 -12.74 1.18
C THR A 5 -11.82 -12.99 0.98
N PHE A 6 -10.97 -12.04 1.39
CA PHE A 6 -9.51 -12.16 1.31
C PHE A 6 -8.97 -13.31 2.16
N VAL A 7 -9.30 -13.36 3.45
CA VAL A 7 -8.79 -14.42 4.34
C VAL A 7 -9.33 -15.80 3.94
N SER A 8 -10.56 -15.86 3.44
CA SER A 8 -11.15 -17.13 2.99
C SER A 8 -10.60 -17.62 1.65
N GLN A 9 -10.15 -16.72 0.77
CA GLN A 9 -9.43 -17.10 -0.46
C GLN A 9 -8.02 -17.60 -0.17
N LEU A 10 -7.37 -17.08 0.88
CA LEU A 10 -6.02 -17.50 1.28
C LEU A 10 -5.97 -18.87 1.96
N TYR A 11 -6.91 -19.16 2.86
CA TYR A 11 -6.81 -20.31 3.76
C TYR A 11 -8.03 -21.24 3.75
N GLY A 12 -9.02 -20.96 2.91
CA GLY A 12 -10.29 -21.68 2.88
C GLY A 12 -10.80 -21.95 1.46
N LYS A 13 -12.11 -22.23 1.37
CA LYS A 13 -12.81 -22.51 0.11
C LYS A 13 -13.43 -21.22 -0.49
N GLY A 14 -12.74 -20.09 -0.36
CA GLY A 14 -13.21 -18.82 -0.90
C GLY A 14 -14.52 -18.32 -0.28
N GLU A 15 -15.51 -17.98 -1.09
CA GLU A 15 -16.73 -17.29 -0.64
C GLU A 15 -17.59 -18.06 0.35
N GLU A 16 -17.62 -19.39 0.27
CA GLU A 16 -18.45 -20.20 1.15
C GLU A 16 -17.98 -20.11 2.61
N THR A 17 -16.66 -20.12 2.81
CA THR A 17 -16.03 -19.93 4.12
C THR A 17 -16.32 -18.52 4.67
N ALA A 18 -16.23 -17.50 3.81
CA ALA A 18 -16.55 -16.12 4.16
C ALA A 18 -18.02 -15.96 4.58
N ARG A 19 -18.94 -16.62 3.86
CA ARG A 19 -20.38 -16.61 4.16
C ARG A 19 -20.67 -17.24 5.52
N ARG A 20 -20.10 -18.42 5.81
CA ARG A 20 -20.27 -19.12 7.11
C ARG A 20 -19.75 -18.29 8.28
N LEU A 21 -18.58 -17.67 8.14
CA LEU A 21 -18.01 -16.78 9.16
C LEU A 21 -18.87 -15.52 9.38
N ARG A 22 -19.43 -14.96 8.30
CA ARG A 22 -20.34 -13.82 8.37
C ARG A 22 -21.64 -14.17 9.09
N SER A 23 -22.26 -15.30 8.73
CA SER A 23 -23.48 -15.80 9.39
C SER A 23 -23.26 -16.10 10.88
N ALA A 24 -22.05 -16.50 11.25
CA ALA A 24 -21.66 -16.68 12.65
C ALA A 24 -21.29 -15.37 13.38
N GLY A 25 -21.41 -14.20 12.73
CA GLY A 25 -21.19 -12.89 13.34
C GLY A 25 -19.73 -12.42 13.37
N TYR A 26 -18.81 -13.15 12.73
CA TYR A 26 -17.38 -12.82 12.67
C TYR A 26 -17.04 -12.00 11.44
N SER A 27 -17.67 -10.83 11.29
CA SER A 27 -17.50 -9.96 10.12
C SER A 27 -16.24 -9.08 10.13
N THR A 28 -15.55 -8.99 11.28
CA THR A 28 -14.41 -8.07 11.48
C THR A 28 -13.15 -8.81 11.92
N PRO A 29 -11.95 -8.30 11.57
CA PRO A 29 -10.67 -8.90 11.98
C PRO A 29 -10.50 -8.92 13.51
N GLU A 30 -11.09 -7.96 14.22
CA GLU A 30 -11.02 -7.92 15.68
C GLU A 30 -11.80 -9.07 16.34
N LYS A 31 -13.02 -9.34 15.87
CA LYS A 31 -13.82 -10.46 16.38
C LYS A 31 -13.16 -11.79 16.02
N LEU A 32 -12.60 -11.87 14.82
CA LEU A 32 -12.02 -13.11 14.30
C LEU A 32 -10.65 -13.42 14.90
N SER A 33 -9.85 -12.43 15.28
CA SER A 33 -8.55 -12.66 15.94
C SER A 33 -8.65 -13.15 17.39
N ARG A 34 -9.82 -13.00 18.04
CA ARG A 34 -10.04 -13.37 19.45
C ARG A 34 -10.69 -14.75 19.63
N ILE A 35 -11.10 -15.38 18.53
CA ILE A 35 -11.79 -16.66 18.57
C ILE A 35 -10.79 -17.82 18.73
N ALA A 36 -11.21 -18.92 19.34
CA ALA A 36 -10.44 -20.15 19.37
C ALA A 36 -10.42 -20.85 17.99
N PRO A 37 -9.30 -21.49 17.60
CA PRO A 37 -9.18 -22.16 16.30
C PRO A 37 -10.16 -23.34 16.13
N GLU A 38 -10.50 -24.04 17.21
CA GLU A 38 -11.50 -25.12 17.20
C GLU A 38 -12.88 -24.63 16.75
N ARG A 39 -13.26 -23.42 17.19
CA ARG A 39 -14.55 -22.83 16.87
C ARG A 39 -14.61 -22.38 15.42
N VAL A 40 -13.51 -21.84 14.89
CA VAL A 40 -13.38 -21.50 13.45
C VAL A 40 -13.44 -22.77 12.61
N SER A 41 -12.71 -23.81 13.00
CA SER A 41 -12.75 -25.13 12.35
C SER A 41 -14.18 -25.68 12.29
N LYS A 42 -14.94 -25.63 13.41
CA LYS A 42 -16.33 -26.09 13.45
C LYS A 42 -17.28 -25.30 12.53
N ILE A 43 -17.09 -23.98 12.42
CA ILE A 43 -17.93 -23.12 11.56
C ILE A 43 -17.60 -23.34 10.08
N THR A 44 -16.32 -23.44 9.76
CA THR A 44 -15.82 -23.43 8.38
C THR A 44 -15.69 -24.83 7.78
N GLY A 45 -15.58 -25.87 8.62
CA GLY A 45 -15.22 -27.22 8.20
C GLY A 45 -13.75 -27.36 7.81
N LEU A 46 -12.89 -26.42 8.21
CA LEU A 46 -11.46 -26.44 7.92
C LEU A 46 -10.68 -27.18 9.01
N SER A 47 -9.45 -27.57 8.69
CA SER A 47 -8.51 -28.11 9.68
C SER A 47 -8.15 -27.06 10.74
N ILE A 48 -7.73 -27.53 11.91
CA ILE A 48 -7.30 -26.66 13.01
C ILE A 48 -6.11 -25.79 12.60
N SER A 49 -5.20 -26.31 11.77
CA SER A 49 -4.05 -25.56 11.25
C SER A 49 -4.49 -24.39 10.36
N SER A 50 -5.38 -24.63 9.39
CA SER A 50 -5.93 -23.56 8.55
C SER A 50 -6.71 -22.53 9.38
N ALA A 51 -7.49 -22.98 10.36
CA ALA A 51 -8.18 -22.10 11.29
C ALA A 51 -7.22 -21.20 12.09
N LYS A 52 -6.09 -21.73 12.55
CA LYS A 52 -5.04 -20.92 13.20
C LYS A 52 -4.48 -19.87 12.25
N SER A 53 -4.19 -20.23 11.00
CA SER A 53 -3.69 -19.26 10.01
C SER A 53 -4.68 -18.11 9.78
N ILE A 54 -5.98 -18.40 9.66
CA ILE A 54 -7.03 -17.38 9.54
C ILE A 54 -7.01 -16.42 10.74
N ILE A 55 -6.86 -16.94 11.96
CA ILE A 55 -6.79 -16.13 13.20
C ILE A 55 -5.53 -15.27 13.22
N ILE A 56 -4.37 -15.84 12.86
CA ILE A 56 -3.09 -15.12 12.79
C ILE A 56 -3.20 -13.99 11.77
N THR A 57 -3.66 -14.27 10.55
CA THR A 57 -3.84 -13.23 9.53
C THR A 57 -4.86 -12.18 9.97
N ALA A 58 -5.93 -12.55 10.66
CA ALA A 58 -6.87 -11.58 11.22
C ALA A 58 -6.21 -10.69 12.30
N ALA A 59 -5.35 -11.27 13.14
CA ALA A 59 -4.56 -10.54 14.12
C ALA A 59 -3.53 -9.62 13.47
N GLU A 60 -2.87 -10.07 12.41
CA GLU A 60 -1.95 -9.28 11.60
C GLU A 60 -2.66 -8.16 10.87
N MET A 61 -3.86 -8.35 10.32
CA MET A 61 -4.63 -7.29 9.69
C MET A 61 -5.14 -6.27 10.72
N ARG A 62 -5.48 -6.73 11.93
CA ARG A 62 -5.72 -5.83 13.07
C ARG A 62 -4.44 -5.04 13.42
N GLN A 63 -3.27 -5.67 13.36
CA GLN A 63 -2.00 -5.01 13.62
C GLN A 63 -1.52 -4.17 12.43
N GLY A 64 -1.91 -4.45 11.19
CA GLY A 64 -1.50 -3.71 9.99
C GLY A 64 -2.09 -2.31 9.92
N THR A 65 -3.12 -2.03 10.72
CA THR A 65 -3.60 -0.66 10.98
C THR A 65 -2.84 0.03 12.11
N LYS A 66 -2.27 -0.71 13.06
CA LYS A 66 -1.07 -0.27 13.81
C LYS A 66 0.14 -0.48 12.90
N ARG A 67 0.17 0.19 11.74
CA ARG A 67 1.43 0.41 11.00
C ARG A 67 2.49 0.61 12.04
N ARG A 68 3.54 -0.24 12.02
CA ARG A 68 4.72 -0.05 12.85
C ARG A 68 4.99 1.44 12.77
N LYS A 69 4.67 2.17 13.84
CA LYS A 69 5.12 3.54 13.93
C LYS A 69 6.59 3.30 14.06
N HIS A 70 7.33 3.41 12.94
CA HIS A 70 8.74 3.71 13.03
C HIS A 70 8.77 4.87 14.00
N THR A 71 9.16 4.56 15.23
CA THR A 71 9.25 5.56 16.27
C THR A 71 10.18 6.60 15.72
N LEU A 72 9.89 7.88 15.93
CA LEU A 72 10.77 8.92 15.38
C LEU A 72 12.19 8.77 15.95
N VAL A 73 12.34 8.02 17.03
CA VAL A 73 13.60 7.53 17.63
C VAL A 73 14.50 6.76 16.66
N GLU A 74 13.97 6.11 15.63
CA GLU A 74 14.78 5.40 14.63
C GLU A 74 15.53 6.35 13.68
N ILE A 75 15.16 7.64 13.66
CA ILE A 75 15.83 8.66 12.85
C ILE A 75 17.09 9.12 13.58
N GLU A 76 18.21 9.15 12.86
CA GLU A 76 19.49 9.59 13.43
C GLU A 76 19.38 11.04 13.95
N GLY A 77 19.69 11.23 15.24
CA GLY A 77 19.62 12.54 15.89
C GLY A 77 18.26 12.90 16.51
N ILE A 78 17.27 12.00 16.47
CA ILE A 78 16.03 12.14 17.26
C ILE A 78 16.07 11.18 18.46
N GLY A 79 16.26 11.72 19.67
CA GLY A 79 15.99 10.99 20.91
C GLY A 79 14.57 11.22 21.43
N ASP A 80 14.18 10.49 22.48
CA ASP A 80 12.83 10.52 23.08
C ASP A 80 12.31 11.94 23.37
N GLY A 81 13.19 12.84 23.81
CA GLY A 81 12.85 14.22 24.12
C GLY A 81 12.47 15.05 22.87
N ARG A 82 13.14 14.82 21.73
CA ARG A 82 12.85 15.49 20.45
C ARG A 82 11.64 14.88 19.77
N GLU A 83 11.47 13.56 19.86
CA GLU A 83 10.28 12.87 19.37
C GLU A 83 9.00 13.44 20.01
N LYS A 84 8.95 13.58 21.34
CA LYS A 84 7.76 14.11 22.02
C LYS A 84 7.39 15.52 21.54
N LYS A 85 8.38 16.36 21.21
CA LYS A 85 8.14 17.70 20.66
C LYS A 85 7.55 17.64 19.24
N LEU A 86 8.08 16.76 18.39
CA LEU A 86 7.54 16.52 17.05
C LEU A 86 6.10 15.99 17.11
N GLN A 87 5.83 15.03 18.00
CA GLN A 87 4.50 14.47 18.20
C GLN A 87 3.50 15.53 18.69
N LYS A 88 3.91 16.42 19.62
CA LYS A 88 3.10 17.56 20.09
C LYS A 88 2.82 18.57 18.97
N ALA A 89 3.76 18.74 18.04
CA ALA A 89 3.60 19.59 16.86
C ALA A 89 2.78 18.94 15.72
N GLY A 90 2.24 17.74 15.93
CA GLY A 90 1.43 17.01 14.95
C GLY A 90 2.24 16.13 13.98
N LEU A 91 3.57 16.15 14.05
CA LEU A 91 4.47 15.33 13.25
C LEU A 91 4.66 13.97 13.94
N ARG A 92 3.67 13.08 13.77
CA ARG A 92 3.61 11.79 14.48
C ARG A 92 4.21 10.60 13.70
N THR A 93 4.65 10.82 12.47
CA THR A 93 5.11 9.76 11.56
C THR A 93 6.41 10.19 10.88
N VAL A 94 7.27 9.23 10.57
CA VAL A 94 8.51 9.46 9.79
C VAL A 94 8.19 10.16 8.47
N LYS A 95 7.14 9.73 7.78
CA LYS A 95 6.62 10.40 6.57
C LYS A 95 6.31 11.88 6.75
N ALA A 96 5.67 12.25 7.87
CA ALA A 96 5.37 13.65 8.14
C ALA A 96 6.65 14.47 8.35
N VAL A 97 7.68 13.86 8.95
CA VAL A 97 9.00 14.49 9.12
C VAL A 97 9.75 14.60 7.79
N ALA A 98 9.72 13.56 6.96
CA ALA A 98 10.37 13.52 5.65
C ALA A 98 9.79 14.54 4.65
N LEU A 99 8.49 14.86 4.75
CA LEU A 99 7.80 15.86 3.93
C LEU A 99 7.83 17.28 4.53
N SER A 100 8.35 17.44 5.75
CA SER A 100 8.36 18.74 6.42
C SER A 100 9.58 19.58 6.03
N GLU A 101 9.41 20.90 6.05
CA GLU A 101 10.51 21.83 5.83
C GLU A 101 11.51 21.80 6.99
N GLU A 102 12.80 21.82 6.62
CA GLU A 102 13.93 21.82 7.55
C GLU A 102 13.87 22.99 8.54
N GLY A 103 13.51 24.18 8.06
CA GLY A 103 13.38 25.39 8.87
C GLY A 103 12.26 25.28 9.92
N ARG A 104 11.17 24.58 9.60
CA ARG A 104 10.08 24.30 10.56
C ARG A 104 10.56 23.36 11.66
N ILE A 105 11.31 22.32 11.30
CA ILE A 105 11.87 21.35 12.26
C ILE A 105 12.92 22.03 13.15
N ALA A 106 13.80 22.86 12.58
CA ALA A 106 14.82 23.61 13.30
C ALA A 106 14.20 24.50 14.40
N LYS A 107 13.15 25.26 14.05
CA LYS A 107 12.41 26.12 14.98
C LYS A 107 11.70 25.32 16.08
N LEU A 108 11.04 24.22 15.72
CA LEU A 108 10.30 23.38 16.68
C LEU A 108 11.23 22.71 17.70
N LEU A 109 12.37 22.22 17.23
CA LEU A 109 13.32 21.49 18.07
C LEU A 109 14.36 22.39 18.73
N LYS A 110 14.43 23.68 18.36
CA LYS A 110 15.47 24.63 18.76
C LYS A 110 16.86 24.09 18.46
N ILE A 111 17.05 23.61 17.22
CA ILE A 111 18.32 23.05 16.72
C ILE A 111 18.77 23.83 15.48
N PRO A 112 20.07 23.79 15.12
CA PRO A 112 20.54 24.41 13.89
C PRO A 112 19.97 23.70 12.65
N GLU A 113 19.78 24.45 11.56
CA GLU A 113 19.22 23.93 10.30
C GLU A 113 20.03 22.78 9.72
N SER A 114 21.35 22.77 9.92
CA SER A 114 22.23 21.67 9.52
C SER A 114 21.86 20.33 10.18
N THR A 115 21.38 20.35 11.43
CA THR A 115 20.91 19.15 12.12
C THR A 115 19.50 18.78 11.68
N ALA A 116 18.64 19.76 11.44
CA ALA A 116 17.31 19.52 10.88
C ALA A 116 17.37 18.86 9.49
N ARG A 117 18.31 19.28 8.63
CA ARG A 117 18.63 18.63 7.34
C ARG A 117 18.94 17.15 7.47
N LYS A 118 19.83 16.80 8.41
CA LYS A 118 20.20 15.40 8.66
C LYS A 118 19.00 14.56 9.10
N ILE A 119 18.15 15.13 9.96
CA ILE A 119 16.93 14.49 10.43
C ILE A 119 15.95 14.24 9.27
N VAL A 120 15.72 15.22 8.40
CA VAL A 120 14.84 15.06 7.22
C VAL A 120 15.40 14.02 6.26
N ARG A 121 16.71 14.07 5.97
CA ARG A 121 17.38 13.11 5.10
C ARG A 121 17.30 11.68 5.64
N SER A 122 17.60 11.50 6.92
CA SER A 122 17.49 10.20 7.59
C SER A 122 16.03 9.71 7.63
N ALA A 123 15.06 10.60 7.84
CA ALA A 123 13.65 10.26 7.75
C ALA A 123 13.25 9.80 6.33
N GLN A 124 13.77 10.43 5.28
CA GLN A 124 13.58 10.03 3.89
C GLN A 124 14.23 8.68 3.58
N GLU A 125 15.41 8.39 4.14
CA GLU A 125 16.08 7.10 4.00
C GLU A 125 15.32 5.98 4.71
N VAL A 126 14.75 6.23 5.90
CA VAL A 126 13.91 5.26 6.62
C VAL A 126 12.57 5.05 5.89
N GLU A 127 11.96 6.10 5.33
CA GLU A 127 10.74 5.97 4.53
C GLU A 127 11.01 5.27 3.19
N GLY A 128 12.14 5.59 2.53
CA GLY A 128 12.58 4.99 1.27
C GLY A 128 13.14 3.57 1.40
N SER A 129 13.58 3.18 2.60
CA SER A 129 13.99 1.80 2.92
C SER A 129 12.83 0.86 3.18
N VAL A 130 11.58 1.26 2.92
CA VAL A 130 10.56 0.24 2.64
C VAL A 130 11.06 -0.48 1.38
N PRO A 131 11.41 -1.78 1.45
CA PRO A 131 11.67 -2.52 0.23
C PRO A 131 10.37 -2.43 -0.57
N SER A 132 10.38 -1.65 -1.65
CA SER A 132 9.63 -2.01 -2.83
C SER A 132 10.08 -3.43 -3.11
N ARG A 133 9.27 -4.38 -2.64
CA ARG A 133 9.30 -5.81 -2.91
C ARG A 133 10.05 -6.01 -4.22
N GLY A 134 11.27 -6.53 -4.15
CA GLY A 134 12.22 -6.52 -5.25
C GLY A 134 11.54 -6.90 -6.55
N MET A 135 11.30 -5.91 -7.41
CA MET A 135 11.31 -6.15 -8.85
C MET A 135 12.79 -6.18 -9.17
N THR A 136 13.34 -7.39 -9.16
CA THR A 136 14.58 -7.68 -9.86
C THR A 136 14.41 -7.18 -11.30
N THR A 137 15.42 -6.47 -11.80
CA THR A 137 15.51 -5.94 -13.17
C THR A 137 15.47 -7.01 -14.27
N GLU A 138 15.24 -8.28 -13.90
CA GLU A 138 15.17 -9.42 -14.83
C GLU A 138 13.73 -9.72 -15.33
N GLU A 139 12.68 -9.15 -14.74
CA GLU A 139 11.29 -9.44 -15.16
C GLU A 139 10.68 -8.42 -16.15
N THR A 140 11.39 -7.37 -16.56
CA THR A 140 10.90 -6.45 -17.61
C THR A 140 11.16 -6.92 -19.04
N GLU A 141 11.92 -7.99 -19.26
CA GLU A 141 12.15 -8.53 -20.62
C GLU A 141 11.15 -9.61 -21.05
N VAL A 142 10.41 -10.23 -20.12
CA VAL A 142 9.52 -11.37 -20.46
C VAL A 142 8.15 -10.91 -21.00
N LEU A 143 7.81 -9.63 -20.90
CA LEU A 143 6.55 -9.09 -21.46
C LEU A 143 6.68 -8.61 -22.93
N ALA A 144 7.87 -8.71 -23.54
CA ALA A 144 8.09 -8.30 -24.93
C ALA A 144 7.99 -9.44 -25.97
N THR A 145 7.83 -10.70 -25.57
CA THR A 145 7.96 -11.84 -26.50
C THR A 145 6.73 -12.73 -26.70
N GLN A 146 5.60 -12.43 -26.09
CA GLN A 146 4.31 -13.05 -26.43
C GLN A 146 3.29 -11.92 -26.43
N VAL A 147 2.84 -11.40 -27.57
CA VAL A 147 1.80 -12.03 -28.39
C VAL A 147 1.97 -11.53 -29.83
N LEU A 148 2.35 -12.44 -30.73
CA LEU A 148 2.07 -12.34 -32.17
C LEU A 148 0.72 -13.00 -32.42
N PRO A 149 -0.34 -12.25 -32.79
CA PRO A 149 -1.43 -12.81 -33.56
C PRO A 149 -1.15 -12.57 -35.05
N LYS A 150 -0.92 -13.68 -35.76
CA LYS A 150 -0.96 -13.73 -37.23
C LYS A 150 -2.31 -13.21 -37.74
N GLY A 151 -2.24 -12.23 -38.63
CA GLY A 151 -3.06 -12.13 -39.83
C GLY A 151 -4.52 -11.68 -39.67
N ARG A 152 -4.84 -10.51 -40.22
CA ARG A 152 -5.79 -10.38 -41.34
C ARG A 152 -5.73 -8.96 -41.92
N ARG A 153 -5.52 -8.91 -43.25
CA ARG A 153 -5.89 -7.78 -44.10
C ARG A 153 -7.39 -7.53 -43.97
N THR A 154 -7.79 -6.27 -43.79
CA THR A 154 -8.78 -5.62 -44.65
C THR A 154 -8.57 -4.13 -44.61
N GLU A 155 -8.56 -3.53 -45.80
CA GLU A 155 -8.74 -2.11 -46.07
C GLU A 155 -10.05 -1.62 -45.46
N GLU A 156 -10.08 -0.39 -44.94
CA GLU A 156 -11.20 0.55 -45.11
C GLU A 156 -10.87 1.90 -44.46
N GLU A 157 -10.29 2.76 -45.30
CA GLU A 157 -10.76 4.13 -45.57
C GLU A 157 -11.71 4.77 -44.54
N SER A 158 -11.18 5.67 -43.72
CA SER A 158 -11.98 6.74 -43.11
C SER A 158 -11.13 8.01 -42.97
N LYS A 159 -10.89 8.67 -44.12
CA LYS A 159 -10.40 10.05 -44.11
C LYS A 159 -11.55 10.98 -43.75
N VAL A 160 -11.51 11.37 -42.49
CA VAL A 160 -12.19 12.52 -41.89
C VAL A 160 -11.92 13.77 -42.74
N SER A 161 -13.00 14.45 -43.13
CA SER A 161 -12.98 15.82 -43.63
C SER A 161 -12.41 16.79 -42.59
N PRO A 162 -11.55 17.72 -43.01
CA PRO A 162 -11.52 19.05 -42.43
C PRO A 162 -12.07 20.07 -43.44
N GLU A 163 -13.24 20.60 -43.11
CA GLU A 163 -13.64 21.92 -43.58
C GLU A 163 -12.58 22.96 -43.17
N SER A 164 -12.45 23.98 -44.03
CA SER A 164 -11.95 25.31 -43.71
C SER A 164 -10.44 25.51 -43.58
N ALA A 165 -9.80 25.86 -44.71
CA ALA A 165 -8.94 27.05 -44.75
C ALA A 165 -8.64 27.50 -46.19
N ALA A 166 -8.91 28.78 -46.45
CA ALA A 166 -8.28 29.66 -47.45
C ALA A 166 -8.42 29.30 -48.94
N SER A 167 -9.34 29.90 -49.69
CA SER A 167 -9.24 31.29 -50.19
C SER A 167 -7.83 31.67 -50.65
N PHE A 168 -7.34 31.09 -51.76
CA PHE A 168 -6.04 31.47 -52.31
C PHE A 168 -5.88 31.32 -53.83
N TRP A 169 -6.93 31.58 -54.63
CA TRP A 169 -6.74 31.92 -56.05
C TRP A 169 -7.67 33.06 -56.44
N ARG A 170 -7.12 34.27 -56.36
CA ARG A 170 -7.65 35.48 -56.99
C ARG A 170 -7.16 35.44 -58.44
N PHE A 171 -8.10 35.34 -59.38
CA PHE A 171 -7.84 35.49 -60.82
C PHE A 171 -7.33 36.90 -61.11
N GLY A 172 -6.34 36.99 -61.99
CA GLY A 172 -5.89 38.18 -62.71
C GLY A 172 -5.62 37.78 -64.15
#